data_AF-U3J453-F1
#
_entry.id   AF-U3J453-F1
#
_cell.length_a   1.000
_cell.length_b   1.000
_cell.length_c   1.000
_cell.angle_alpha   90.00
_cell.angle_beta   90.00
_cell.angle_gamma   90.00
#
_symmetry.space_group_name_H-M   'P 1'
#
loop_
_entity.id
_entity.type
_entity.pdbx_description
1 polymer ?
#
loop_
_entity_poly.entity_id
_entity_poly.type
_entity_poly.pdbx_seq_one_letter_code
_entity_poly.pdbx_strand_id
1 'polypeptide(L)'
;MASWGRNGSDCPNGSRWVLEVFDECAQDGRDIASVVLGLVSICCFAAASFPQFYQACKTGIMDRALSIYFLLGWLGGDLLNLIGSFLANQLPLQVYTAVYYVLADLVMLSLYCYYKAKNQGRGFVAPINVACLFCLLGAASTVPLLGRAPGLASDSTAFRGRSLLSAGLEEPESKPFTRSEIIGFTIGSVSSVLYLCSRLPQIYTNYQRKSTAGVSYSLFALVMLGNLLYGASVLLKNPEPGQSEGDYVLHHLPWLIGSLGVLSLDVVISFQFLAYRRGQTGTGEERDALLGGQGSGLDS
;
A
#
# COMPACT_ATOMS: atom_id res chain seq x y z
N MET A 1 -12.22 -6.29 19.93
CA MET A 1 -12.84 -7.32 19.08
C MET A 1 -14.22 -7.62 19.60
N ALA A 2 -15.26 -7.18 18.90
CA ALA A 2 -16.48 -7.98 18.90
C ALA A 2 -16.10 -9.27 18.17
N SER A 3 -15.90 -10.36 18.90
CA SER A 3 -15.79 -11.67 18.28
C SER A 3 -17.19 -11.98 17.76
N TRP A 4 -17.45 -11.70 16.49
CA TRP A 4 -18.67 -12.17 15.86
C TRP A 4 -18.53 -13.68 15.77
N GLY A 5 -19.37 -14.39 16.53
CA GLY A 5 -19.30 -15.83 16.56
C GLY A 5 -19.53 -16.36 15.15
N ARG A 6 -18.85 -17.45 14.79
CA ARG A 6 -19.12 -18.25 13.58
C ARG A 6 -20.57 -18.76 13.45
N ASN A 7 -21.47 -18.36 14.34
CA ASN A 7 -22.89 -18.63 14.26
C ASN A 7 -23.52 -17.55 13.40
N GLY A 8 -24.11 -17.96 12.27
CA GLY A 8 -24.86 -17.07 11.35
C GLY A 8 -26.09 -16.37 11.97
N SER A 9 -26.22 -16.36 13.29
CA SER A 9 -27.20 -15.58 14.04
C SER A 9 -26.89 -14.08 14.06
N ASP A 10 -25.61 -13.69 14.01
CA ASP A 10 -25.23 -12.27 14.12
C ASP A 10 -25.30 -11.54 12.77
N CYS A 11 -25.20 -12.27 11.66
CA CYS A 11 -25.24 -11.74 10.28
C CYS A 11 -26.25 -12.49 9.38
N PRO A 12 -27.57 -12.38 9.65
CA PRO A 12 -28.59 -13.26 9.04
C PRO A 12 -28.74 -13.11 7.52
N ASN A 13 -28.48 -11.92 6.98
CA ASN A 13 -28.61 -11.60 5.55
C ASN A 13 -27.27 -11.28 4.86
N GLY A 14 -26.14 -11.52 5.53
CA GLY A 14 -24.83 -11.20 4.94
C GLY A 14 -24.32 -12.26 3.97
N SER A 15 -23.40 -11.86 3.10
CA SER A 15 -22.73 -12.79 2.20
C SER A 15 -21.85 -13.78 2.98
N ARG A 16 -22.17 -15.08 2.88
CA ARG A 16 -21.46 -16.14 3.61
C ARG A 16 -19.95 -16.20 3.32
N TRP A 17 -19.55 -15.98 2.07
CA TRP A 17 -18.14 -16.04 1.69
C TRP A 17 -17.31 -14.92 2.34
N VAL A 18 -17.87 -13.72 2.51
CA VAL A 18 -17.16 -12.61 3.18
C VAL A 18 -17.01 -12.92 4.67
N LEU A 19 -18.06 -13.46 5.28
CA LEU A 19 -18.04 -13.86 6.68
C LEU A 19 -17.03 -14.99 6.94
N GLU A 20 -16.97 -16.00 6.07
CA GLU A 20 -16.04 -17.12 6.20
C GLU A 20 -14.57 -16.74 5.98
N VAL A 21 -14.30 -15.81 5.05
CA VAL A 21 -12.93 -15.46 4.64
C VAL A 21 -12.36 -14.29 5.45
N PHE A 22 -13.17 -13.26 5.73
CA PHE A 22 -12.72 -12.02 6.37
C PHE A 22 -13.25 -11.83 7.78
N ASP A 23 -14.13 -12.73 8.28
CA ASP A 23 -14.81 -12.57 9.57
C ASP A 23 -15.62 -11.26 9.66
N GLU A 24 -16.07 -10.75 8.49
CA GLU A 24 -16.87 -9.53 8.39
C GLU A 24 -18.29 -9.82 7.90
N CYS A 25 -19.26 -9.13 8.51
CA CYS A 25 -20.62 -9.12 8.03
C CYS A 25 -20.76 -8.08 6.89
N ALA A 26 -21.06 -8.54 5.67
CA ALA A 26 -21.38 -7.67 4.53
C ALA A 26 -22.83 -7.93 4.10
N GLN A 27 -23.73 -6.99 4.41
CA GLN A 27 -25.17 -7.11 4.17
C GLN A 27 -25.60 -6.32 2.93
N ASP A 28 -25.03 -5.14 2.74
CA ASP A 28 -25.44 -4.22 1.68
C ASP A 28 -24.54 -4.30 0.45
N GLY A 29 -25.06 -3.89 -0.71
CA GLY A 29 -24.28 -3.78 -1.95
C GLY A 29 -23.07 -2.86 -1.80
N ARG A 30 -23.12 -1.88 -0.89
CA ARG A 30 -22.03 -0.98 -0.53
C ARG A 30 -20.86 -1.71 0.16
N ASP A 31 -21.15 -2.61 1.11
CA ASP A 31 -20.12 -3.43 1.77
C ASP A 31 -19.50 -4.46 0.83
N ILE A 32 -20.31 -5.07 -0.04
CA ILE A 32 -19.80 -5.99 -1.06
C ILE A 32 -18.91 -5.24 -2.06
N ALA A 33 -19.32 -4.05 -2.50
CA ALA A 33 -18.50 -3.22 -3.38
C ALA A 33 -17.17 -2.85 -2.71
N SER A 34 -17.17 -2.48 -1.44
CA SER A 34 -15.95 -2.24 -0.65
C SER A 34 -15.00 -3.44 -0.70
N VAL A 35 -15.49 -4.64 -0.38
CA VAL A 35 -14.66 -5.86 -0.39
C VAL A 35 -14.11 -6.17 -1.78
N VAL A 36 -14.95 -6.10 -2.82
CA VAL A 36 -14.54 -6.37 -4.21
C VAL A 36 -13.49 -5.36 -4.67
N LEU A 37 -13.68 -4.06 -4.41
CA LEU A 37 -12.71 -3.03 -4.78
C LEU A 37 -11.38 -3.23 -4.06
N GLY A 38 -11.41 -3.61 -2.77
CA GLY A 38 -10.21 -3.94 -2.00
C GLY A 38 -9.44 -5.13 -2.59
N LEU A 39 -10.15 -6.19 -3.00
CA LEU A 39 -9.54 -7.35 -3.65
C LEU A 39 -8.93 -7.00 -5.02
N VAL A 40 -9.66 -6.26 -5.86
CA VAL A 40 -9.15 -5.81 -7.15
C VAL A 40 -7.92 -4.92 -6.96
N SER A 41 -7.91 -4.06 -5.93
CA SER A 41 -6.75 -3.26 -5.57
C SER A 41 -5.51 -4.12 -5.29
N ILE A 42 -5.65 -5.18 -4.47
CA ILE A 42 -4.55 -6.11 -4.20
C ILE A 42 -4.04 -6.76 -5.50
N CYS A 43 -4.94 -7.16 -6.39
CA CYS A 43 -4.57 -7.69 -7.71
C CYS A 43 -3.81 -6.65 -8.55
N CYS A 44 -4.21 -5.38 -8.53
CA CYS A 44 -3.48 -4.30 -9.21
C CYS A 44 -2.07 -4.15 -8.65
N PHE A 45 -1.89 -4.16 -7.33
CA PHE A 45 -0.55 -4.09 -6.73
C PHE A 45 0.31 -5.31 -7.09
N ALA A 46 -0.26 -6.52 -7.07
CA ALA A 46 0.43 -7.75 -7.48
C ALA A 46 0.89 -7.72 -8.94
N ALA A 47 -0.01 -7.30 -9.85
CA ALA A 47 0.29 -7.19 -11.27
C ALA A 47 1.34 -6.09 -11.56
N ALA A 48 1.40 -5.04 -10.75
CA ALA A 48 2.43 -4.00 -10.86
C ALA A 48 3.81 -4.47 -10.37
N SER A 49 3.84 -5.27 -9.30
CA SER A 49 5.07 -5.82 -8.71
C SER A 49 5.67 -6.98 -9.53
N PHE A 50 4.83 -7.78 -10.19
CA PHE A 50 5.27 -8.97 -10.92
C PHE A 50 6.38 -8.70 -11.97
N PRO A 51 6.27 -7.67 -12.84
CA PRO A 51 7.32 -7.34 -13.78
C PRO A 51 8.64 -6.93 -13.12
N GLN A 52 8.59 -6.34 -11.91
CA GLN A 52 9.80 -5.99 -11.16
C GLN A 52 10.54 -7.25 -10.70
N PHE A 53 9.82 -8.24 -10.16
CA PHE A 53 10.41 -9.53 -9.78
C PHE A 53 10.93 -10.29 -11.00
N TYR A 54 10.17 -10.32 -12.09
CA TYR A 54 10.60 -10.97 -13.32
C TYR A 54 11.89 -10.34 -13.87
N GLN A 55 11.96 -9.00 -13.91
CA GLN A 55 13.12 -8.28 -14.41
C GLN A 55 14.32 -8.45 -13.47
N ALA A 56 14.12 -8.48 -12.15
CA ALA A 56 15.15 -8.82 -11.17
C ALA A 56 15.78 -10.18 -11.46
N CYS A 57 14.94 -11.21 -11.68
CA CYS A 57 15.40 -12.56 -11.99
C CYS A 57 16.11 -12.66 -13.35
N LYS A 58 15.63 -11.91 -14.35
CA LYS A 58 16.18 -11.93 -15.71
C LYS A 58 17.50 -11.19 -15.83
N THR A 59 17.63 -10.01 -15.23
CA THR A 59 18.86 -9.21 -15.34
C THR A 59 19.92 -9.70 -14.37
N GLY A 60 19.53 -10.14 -13.17
CA GLY A 60 20.46 -10.56 -12.12
C GLY A 60 21.40 -9.45 -11.62
N ILE A 61 21.14 -8.18 -11.98
CA ILE A 61 21.94 -7.01 -11.59
C ILE A 61 21.01 -6.06 -10.82
N MET A 62 20.80 -6.37 -9.54
CA MET A 62 19.91 -5.60 -8.68
C MET A 62 20.61 -4.42 -8.00
N ASP A 63 21.90 -4.55 -7.69
CA ASP A 63 22.74 -3.57 -6.98
C ASP A 63 22.95 -2.27 -7.75
N ARG A 64 22.88 -2.32 -9.08
CA ARG A 64 22.95 -1.12 -9.94
C ARG A 64 21.58 -0.48 -10.18
N ALA A 65 20.50 -1.27 -10.05
CA ALA A 65 19.14 -0.83 -10.35
C ALA A 65 18.44 -0.21 -9.12
N LEU A 66 18.67 -0.76 -7.93
CA LEU A 66 18.06 -0.30 -6.68
C LEU A 66 19.10 -0.11 -5.58
N SER A 67 18.92 0.95 -4.78
CA SER A 67 19.72 1.17 -3.57
C SER A 67 19.22 0.28 -2.43
N ILE A 68 20.15 -0.35 -1.69
CA ILE A 68 19.82 -1.12 -0.48
C ILE A 68 19.11 -0.26 0.57
N TYR A 69 19.48 1.01 0.72
CA TYR A 69 18.85 1.92 1.67
C TYR A 69 17.41 2.23 1.30
N PHE A 70 17.13 2.30 0.00
CA PHE A 70 15.78 2.49 -0.50
C PHE A 70 14.90 1.27 -0.22
N LEU A 71 15.45 0.06 -0.43
CA LEU A 71 14.75 -1.19 -0.15
C LEU A 71 14.49 -1.42 1.35
N LEU A 72 15.45 -1.08 2.21
CA LEU A 72 15.26 -1.09 3.67
C LEU A 72 14.26 -0.02 4.13
N GLY A 73 14.21 1.12 3.43
CA GLY A 73 13.22 2.17 3.67
C GLY A 73 11.79 1.71 3.35
N TRP A 74 11.59 1.00 2.23
CA TRP A 74 10.32 0.36 1.90
C TRP A 74 9.91 -0.65 2.96
N LEU A 75 10.78 -1.63 3.25
CA LEU A 75 10.50 -2.64 4.27
C LEU A 75 10.18 -2.01 5.63
N GLY A 76 10.90 -0.96 6.03
CA GLY A 76 10.64 -0.22 7.26
C GLY A 76 9.25 0.45 7.26
N GLY A 77 8.89 1.13 6.17
CA GLY A 77 7.56 1.73 5.99
C GLY A 77 6.44 0.69 6.04
N ASP A 78 6.63 -0.45 5.38
CA ASP A 78 5.67 -1.55 5.31
C ASP A 78 5.51 -2.29 6.64
N LEU A 79 6.60 -2.46 7.40
CA LEU A 79 6.53 -3.00 8.77
C LEU A 79 5.77 -2.06 9.71
N LEU A 80 6.01 -0.74 9.62
CA LEU A 80 5.26 0.24 10.40
C LEU A 80 3.77 0.22 10.00
N ASN A 81 3.47 0.13 8.70
CA ASN A 81 2.10 0.00 8.22
C ASN A 81 1.41 -1.24 8.80
N LEU A 82 2.09 -2.38 8.76
CA LEU A 82 1.57 -3.64 9.29
C LEU A 82 1.32 -3.57 10.79
N ILE A 83 2.32 -3.15 11.57
CA ILE A 83 2.21 -3.02 13.04
C ILE A 83 1.11 -2.02 13.40
N GLY A 84 1.05 -0.88 12.71
CA GLY A 84 0.01 0.13 12.91
C GLY A 84 -1.38 -0.43 12.65
N SER A 85 -1.56 -1.18 11.56
CA SER A 85 -2.86 -1.76 11.18
C SER A 85 -3.36 -2.80 12.17
N PHE A 86 -2.46 -3.63 12.73
CA PHE A 86 -2.81 -4.58 13.78
C PHE A 86 -3.19 -3.90 15.09
N LEU A 87 -2.38 -2.94 15.54
CA LEU A 87 -2.62 -2.25 16.80
C LEU A 87 -3.87 -1.37 16.76
N ALA A 88 -4.19 -0.80 15.59
CA ALA A 88 -5.37 0.02 15.36
C ALA A 88 -6.63 -0.76 14.96
N ASN A 89 -6.63 -2.09 15.08
CA ASN A 89 -7.75 -2.97 14.75
C ASN A 89 -8.42 -2.62 13.40
N GLN A 90 -7.60 -2.42 12.38
CA GLN A 90 -8.07 -2.00 11.05
C GLN A 90 -8.77 -3.14 10.30
N LEU A 91 -9.50 -2.80 9.23
CA LEU A 91 -10.22 -3.79 8.42
C LEU A 91 -9.27 -4.93 7.97
N PRO A 92 -9.73 -6.19 7.93
CA PRO A 92 -8.93 -7.34 7.52
C PRO A 92 -8.27 -7.16 6.15
N LEU A 93 -8.96 -6.55 5.18
CA LEU A 93 -8.37 -6.27 3.87
C LEU A 93 -7.19 -5.29 3.93
N GLN A 94 -7.21 -4.31 4.84
CA GLN A 94 -6.07 -3.39 5.04
C GLN A 94 -4.88 -4.13 5.64
N VAL A 95 -5.13 -4.99 6.64
CA VAL A 95 -4.13 -5.85 7.25
C VAL A 95 -3.53 -6.82 6.22
N TYR A 96 -4.36 -7.49 5.41
CA TYR A 96 -3.90 -8.39 4.35
C TYR A 96 -3.07 -7.69 3.29
N THR A 97 -3.44 -6.47 2.92
CA THR A 97 -2.65 -5.63 2.01
C THR A 97 -1.29 -5.29 2.62
N ALA A 98 -1.24 -4.93 3.90
CA ALA A 98 0.02 -4.65 4.60
C ALA A 98 0.92 -5.90 4.72
N VAL A 99 0.34 -7.08 4.99
CA VAL A 99 1.06 -8.36 4.97
C VAL A 99 1.65 -8.61 3.59
N TYR A 100 0.85 -8.44 2.53
CA TYR A 100 1.29 -8.62 1.16
C TYR A 100 2.53 -7.75 0.84
N TYR A 101 2.52 -6.47 1.23
CA TYR A 101 3.66 -5.59 0.97
C TYR A 101 4.93 -6.00 1.73
N VAL A 102 4.83 -6.33 3.01
CA VAL A 102 5.98 -6.84 3.78
C VAL A 102 6.55 -8.09 3.12
N LEU A 103 5.71 -9.02 2.64
CA LEU A 103 6.17 -10.22 1.94
C LEU A 103 6.83 -9.89 0.61
N ALA A 104 6.24 -8.99 -0.19
CA ALA A 104 6.81 -8.54 -1.45
C ALA A 104 8.20 -7.91 -1.26
N ASP A 105 8.38 -7.12 -0.21
CA ASP A 105 9.64 -6.49 0.15
C ASP A 105 10.69 -7.49 0.63
N LEU A 106 10.31 -8.47 1.45
CA LEU A 106 11.20 -9.54 1.88
C LEU A 106 11.67 -10.39 0.69
N VAL A 107 10.78 -10.67 -0.27
CA VAL A 107 11.15 -11.34 -1.53
C VAL A 107 12.13 -10.48 -2.31
N MET A 108 11.84 -9.19 -2.50
CA MET A 108 12.72 -8.27 -3.23
C MET A 108 14.10 -8.15 -2.58
N LEU A 109 14.15 -8.03 -1.24
CA LEU A 109 15.39 -7.96 -0.46
C LEU A 109 16.19 -9.26 -0.54
N SER A 110 15.50 -10.39 -0.55
CA SER A 110 16.13 -11.70 -0.71
C SER A 110 16.73 -11.86 -2.12
N LEU A 111 16.00 -11.47 -3.17
CA LEU A 111 16.50 -11.45 -4.54
C LEU A 111 17.72 -10.53 -4.66
N TYR A 112 17.66 -9.33 -4.09
CA TYR A 112 18.78 -8.39 -4.06
C TYR A 112 20.03 -9.00 -3.40
N CYS A 113 19.88 -9.56 -2.20
CA CYS A 113 20.98 -10.18 -1.46
C CYS A 113 21.54 -11.41 -2.18
N TYR A 114 20.67 -12.24 -2.77
CA TYR A 114 21.04 -13.43 -3.53
C TYR A 114 21.90 -13.06 -4.75
N TYR A 115 21.42 -12.16 -5.62
CA TYR A 115 22.16 -11.78 -6.83
C TYR A 115 23.44 -11.01 -6.51
N LYS A 116 23.45 -10.19 -5.46
CA LYS A 116 24.67 -9.52 -5.00
C LYS A 116 25.72 -10.51 -4.50
N ALA A 117 25.33 -11.49 -3.68
CA ALA A 117 26.25 -12.52 -3.18
C ALA A 117 26.78 -13.40 -4.32
N LYS A 118 25.90 -13.79 -5.25
CA LYS A 118 26.25 -14.57 -6.45
C LYS A 118 27.26 -13.83 -7.32
N ASN A 119 27.03 -12.55 -7.62
CA ASN A 119 27.92 -11.75 -8.47
C ASN A 119 29.26 -11.42 -7.78
N GLN A 120 29.29 -11.37 -6.45
CA GLN A 120 30.52 -11.18 -5.67
C GLN A 120 31.30 -12.49 -5.43
N GLY A 121 30.83 -13.63 -5.95
CA GLY A 121 31.49 -14.94 -5.76
C GLY A 121 31.53 -15.43 -4.30
N ARG A 122 30.72 -14.84 -3.41
CA ARG A 122 30.67 -15.24 -1.99
C ARG A 122 29.68 -16.40 -1.85
N GLY A 123 30.16 -17.55 -1.37
CA GLY A 123 29.38 -18.76 -1.08
C GLY A 123 28.34 -18.64 0.04
N PHE A 124 27.79 -17.44 0.30
CA PHE A 124 26.80 -17.16 1.34
C PHE A 124 25.34 -17.39 0.87
N VAL A 125 25.16 -18.18 -0.20
CA VAL A 125 23.89 -18.35 -0.91
C VAL A 125 22.90 -19.26 -0.15
N ALA A 126 23.41 -20.23 0.60
CA ALA A 126 22.60 -21.20 1.34
C ALA A 126 21.75 -20.61 2.49
N PRO A 127 22.28 -19.77 3.42
CA PRO A 127 21.50 -19.27 4.55
C PRO A 127 20.41 -18.25 4.15
N ILE A 128 20.62 -17.48 3.07
CA ILE A 128 19.66 -16.47 2.60
C ILE A 128 18.44 -17.14 1.95
N ASN A 129 18.65 -18.16 1.12
CA ASN A 129 17.56 -18.90 0.49
C ASN A 129 16.73 -19.69 1.52
N VAL A 130 17.37 -20.22 2.58
CA VAL A 130 16.68 -20.90 3.67
C VAL A 130 15.83 -19.91 4.49
N ALA A 131 16.35 -18.71 4.79
CA ALA A 131 15.57 -17.68 5.49
C ALA A 131 14.36 -17.19 4.67
N CYS A 132 14.53 -16.97 3.37
CA CYS A 132 13.45 -16.55 2.48
C CYS A 132 12.38 -17.65 2.31
N LEU A 133 12.79 -18.90 2.13
CA LEU A 133 11.88 -20.05 2.07
C LEU A 133 11.12 -20.23 3.40
N PHE A 134 11.79 -20.02 4.53
CA PHE A 134 11.17 -20.08 5.86
C PHE A 134 10.18 -18.94 6.10
N CYS A 135 10.47 -17.72 5.62
CA CYS A 135 9.52 -16.59 5.67
C CYS A 135 8.31 -16.80 4.77
N LEU A 136 8.51 -17.31 3.54
CA LEU A 136 7.41 -17.58 2.59
C LEU A 136 6.52 -18.74 3.05
N LEU A 137 7.10 -19.83 3.57
CA LEU A 137 6.35 -20.96 4.12
C LEU A 137 5.70 -20.64 5.48
N GLY A 138 6.38 -19.86 6.32
CA GLY A 138 5.84 -19.37 7.59
C GLY A 138 4.61 -18.48 7.39
N ALA A 139 4.62 -17.62 6.37
CA ALA A 139 3.47 -16.78 6.02
C ALA A 139 2.28 -17.57 5.48
N ALA A 140 2.49 -18.59 4.63
CA ALA A 140 1.42 -19.47 4.16
C ALA A 140 0.75 -20.26 5.31
N SER A 141 1.48 -20.48 6.41
CA SER A 141 1.01 -21.20 7.59
C SER A 141 0.33 -20.29 8.63
N THR A 142 0.54 -18.97 8.59
CA THR A 142 -0.03 -18.01 9.56
C THR A 142 -1.26 -17.27 9.07
N VAL A 143 -1.61 -17.32 7.77
CA VAL A 143 -2.86 -16.73 7.24
C VAL A 143 -4.11 -17.22 8.00
N PRO A 144 -4.23 -18.50 8.42
CA PRO A 144 -5.35 -18.95 9.26
C PRO A 144 -5.17 -18.69 10.77
N LEU A 145 -3.95 -18.38 11.24
CA LEU A 145 -3.61 -18.31 12.67
C LEU A 145 -3.53 -16.87 13.21
N LEU A 146 -3.34 -15.87 12.34
CA LEU A 146 -3.29 -14.46 12.72
C LEU A 146 -4.69 -13.89 13.06
N GLY A 147 -5.76 -14.60 12.68
CA GLY A 147 -7.12 -14.40 13.19
C GLY A 147 -7.38 -15.02 14.58
N ARG A 148 -6.35 -15.57 15.25
CA ARG A 148 -6.49 -16.18 16.58
C ARG A 148 -5.41 -15.69 17.54
N ALA A 149 -5.53 -14.43 17.96
CA ALA A 149 -4.83 -13.97 19.16
C ALA A 149 -5.50 -14.60 20.41
N PRO A 150 -4.75 -15.29 21.30
CA PRO A 150 -5.22 -15.57 22.64
C PRO A 150 -5.22 -14.24 23.41
N GLY A 151 -6.35 -13.93 24.04
CA GLY A 151 -6.52 -12.67 24.77
C GLY A 151 -5.45 -12.49 25.84
N LEU A 152 -4.52 -11.56 25.60
CA LEU A 152 -3.80 -10.92 26.69
C LEU A 152 -4.73 -9.89 27.31
N ALA A 153 -5.38 -10.29 28.40
CA ALA A 153 -5.98 -9.36 29.33
C ALA A 153 -4.89 -8.38 29.80
N SER A 154 -5.02 -7.12 29.40
CA SER A 154 -4.28 -6.02 30.00
C SER A 154 -5.29 -4.99 30.46
N ASP A 155 -5.63 -5.08 31.75
CA ASP A 155 -6.33 -4.02 32.48
C ASP A 155 -5.55 -2.72 32.31
N SER A 156 -6.13 -1.70 31.68
CA SER A 156 -5.57 -0.35 31.68
C SER A 156 -6.59 0.72 31.31
N THR A 157 -7.12 1.33 32.37
CA THR A 157 -7.55 2.72 32.53
C THR A 157 -7.67 3.59 31.26
N ALA A 158 -8.92 3.90 30.91
CA ALA A 158 -9.30 4.91 29.94
C ALA A 158 -8.77 6.30 30.34
N PHE A 159 -8.07 6.97 29.43
CA PHE A 159 -7.58 8.32 29.62
C PHE A 159 -8.68 9.32 29.23
N ARG A 160 -9.26 9.98 30.24
CA ARG A 160 -10.29 11.01 30.09
C ARG A 160 -9.63 12.32 29.66
N GLY A 161 -9.53 12.54 28.35
CA GLY A 161 -9.15 13.83 27.78
C GLY A 161 -10.18 14.91 28.17
N ARG A 162 -9.69 15.94 28.87
CA ARG A 162 -10.37 17.14 29.39
C ARG A 162 -11.78 17.42 28.83
N SER A 163 -12.78 17.11 29.65
CA SER A 163 -14.18 17.54 29.52
C SER A 163 -14.33 19.00 29.98
N LEU A 164 -14.83 19.88 29.11
CA LEU A 164 -15.53 21.09 29.53
C LEU A 164 -16.76 21.38 28.64
N LEU A 165 -17.91 21.40 29.32
CA LEU A 165 -19.21 22.00 29.01
C LEU A 165 -19.94 21.57 27.72
N SER A 166 -20.82 20.57 27.83
CA SER A 166 -22.16 20.71 27.24
C SER A 166 -23.18 19.85 28.00
N ALA A 167 -24.36 20.44 28.17
CA ALA A 167 -25.45 19.93 28.97
C ALA A 167 -26.15 18.73 28.32
N GLY A 168 -26.62 17.82 29.18
CA GLY A 168 -27.69 16.83 29.00
C GLY A 168 -28.42 16.76 27.66
N LEU A 169 -27.77 16.20 26.65
CA LEU A 169 -28.40 15.50 25.53
C LEU A 169 -27.73 14.14 25.43
N GLU A 170 -28.52 13.09 25.26
CA GLU A 170 -28.05 11.74 24.98
C GLU A 170 -27.32 11.74 23.64
N GLU A 171 -26.03 12.03 23.68
CA GLU A 171 -25.12 11.92 22.54
C GLU A 171 -24.82 10.44 22.30
N PRO A 172 -24.78 9.98 21.03
CA PRO A 172 -24.51 8.59 20.70
C PRO A 172 -23.14 8.20 21.27
N GLU A 173 -23.10 7.08 21.97
CA GLU A 173 -21.94 6.53 22.67
C GLU A 173 -20.76 6.32 21.70
N SER A 174 -19.95 7.37 21.47
CA SER A 174 -18.73 7.29 20.68
C SER A 174 -17.76 6.35 21.42
N LYS A 175 -17.49 5.17 20.87
CA LYS A 175 -16.51 4.23 21.43
C LYS A 175 -15.17 4.98 21.57
N PRO A 176 -14.64 5.19 22.79
CA PRO A 176 -13.39 5.92 22.95
C PRO A 176 -12.22 5.08 22.43
N PHE A 177 -11.30 5.72 21.69
CA PHE A 177 -10.06 5.10 21.21
C PHE A 177 -9.36 4.34 22.35
N THR A 178 -9.08 3.06 22.13
CA THR A 178 -8.26 2.28 23.06
C THR A 178 -6.79 2.71 22.99
N ARG A 179 -6.02 2.47 24.06
CA ARG A 179 -4.59 2.81 24.09
C ARG A 179 -3.82 2.17 22.93
N SER A 180 -4.14 0.91 22.62
CA SER A 180 -3.55 0.18 21.49
C SER A 180 -3.87 0.84 20.16
N GLU A 181 -5.12 1.32 19.98
CA GLU A 181 -5.53 2.00 18.75
C GLU A 181 -4.81 3.33 18.55
N ILE A 182 -4.61 4.11 19.62
CA ILE A 182 -3.85 5.37 19.54
C ILE A 182 -2.39 5.10 19.12
N ILE A 183 -1.77 4.06 19.68
CA ILE A 183 -0.41 3.67 19.32
C ILE A 183 -0.38 3.21 17.85
N GLY A 184 -1.31 2.35 17.45
CA GLY A 184 -1.43 1.87 16.07
C GLY A 184 -1.65 3.00 15.07
N PHE A 185 -2.54 3.93 15.40
CA PHE A 185 -2.81 5.13 14.61
C PHE A 185 -1.56 5.99 14.44
N THR A 186 -0.80 6.20 15.51
CA THR A 186 0.43 6.99 15.48
C THR A 186 1.48 6.32 14.59
N ILE A 187 1.68 5.01 14.73
CA ILE A 187 2.62 4.24 13.92
C ILE A 187 2.20 4.25 12.44
N GLY A 188 0.92 4.01 12.15
CA GLY A 188 0.36 4.09 10.80
C GLY A 188 0.50 5.48 10.18
N SER A 189 0.36 6.54 10.98
CA SER A 189 0.57 7.92 10.55
C SER A 189 2.03 8.16 10.16
N VAL A 190 2.98 7.67 10.95
CA VAL A 190 4.41 7.75 10.62
C VAL A 190 4.70 7.02 9.30
N SER A 191 4.17 5.81 9.11
CA SER A 191 4.30 5.07 7.85
C SER A 191 3.76 5.86 6.65
N SER A 192 2.56 6.44 6.80
CA SER A 192 1.91 7.22 5.74
C SER A 192 2.70 8.46 5.35
N VAL A 193 3.29 9.15 6.32
CA VAL A 193 4.21 10.28 6.08
C VAL A 193 5.47 9.81 5.35
N LEU A 194 6.06 8.67 5.73
CA LEU A 194 7.22 8.11 5.02
C LEU A 194 6.91 7.81 3.55
N TYR A 195 5.73 7.25 3.24
CA TYR A 195 5.31 7.03 1.86
C TYR A 195 5.17 8.33 1.08
N LEU A 196 4.51 9.34 1.64
CA LEU A 196 4.38 10.66 1.00
C LEU A 196 5.76 11.29 0.74
N CYS A 197 6.62 11.29 1.75
CA CYS A 197 7.97 11.81 1.64
C CYS A 197 8.80 11.05 0.59
N SER A 198 8.58 9.75 0.41
CA SER A 198 9.29 8.94 -0.60
C SER A 198 8.99 9.37 -2.05
N ARG A 199 7.84 9.99 -2.30
CA ARG A 199 7.44 10.46 -3.64
C ARG A 199 8.06 11.81 -4.02
N LEU A 200 8.40 12.64 -3.04
CA LEU A 200 8.97 13.98 -3.29
C LEU A 200 10.32 13.94 -4.03
N PRO A 201 11.30 13.07 -3.66
CA PRO A 201 12.56 12.94 -4.41
C PRO A 201 12.34 12.60 -5.89
N GLN A 202 11.34 11.76 -6.19
CA GLN A 202 11.03 11.36 -7.57
C GLN A 202 10.47 12.55 -8.36
N ILE A 203 9.51 13.29 -7.80
CA ILE A 203 8.95 14.51 -8.40
C ILE A 203 10.05 15.52 -8.69
N TYR A 204 10.93 15.75 -7.72
CA TYR A 204 12.04 16.70 -7.85
C TYR A 204 13.04 16.26 -8.91
N THR A 205 13.43 14.98 -8.91
CA THR A 205 14.41 14.44 -9.86
C THR A 205 13.88 14.48 -11.29
N ASN A 206 12.60 14.11 -11.50
CA ASN A 206 11.95 14.22 -12.80
C ASN A 206 11.92 15.68 -13.27
N TYR A 207 11.60 16.62 -12.37
CA TYR A 207 11.59 18.04 -12.68
C TYR A 207 12.97 18.57 -13.09
N GLN A 208 14.03 18.14 -12.42
CA GLN A 208 15.41 18.50 -12.74
C GLN A 208 15.87 17.90 -14.07
N ARG A 209 15.56 16.61 -14.30
CA ARG A 209 16.01 15.89 -15.51
C ARG A 209 15.19 16.22 -16.76
N LYS A 210 14.00 16.81 -16.61
CA LYS A 210 13.02 17.01 -17.70
C LYS A 210 12.76 15.75 -18.52
N SER A 211 12.87 14.59 -17.87
CA SER A 211 12.77 13.27 -18.48
C SER A 211 12.29 12.28 -17.43
N THR A 212 11.44 11.36 -17.86
CA THR A 212 10.93 10.26 -17.04
C THR A 212 11.49 8.90 -17.49
N ALA A 213 12.64 8.90 -18.16
CA ALA A 213 13.31 7.69 -18.62
C ALA A 213 13.68 6.78 -17.42
N GLY A 214 13.29 5.50 -17.53
CA GLY A 214 13.61 4.47 -16.53
C GLY A 214 12.40 3.91 -15.76
N VAL A 215 11.20 4.46 -15.93
CA VAL A 215 9.97 3.96 -15.28
C VAL A 215 8.89 3.69 -16.34
N SER A 216 8.32 2.48 -16.32
CA SER A 216 7.20 2.13 -17.20
C SER A 216 5.91 2.79 -16.70
N TYR A 217 5.33 3.68 -17.52
CA TYR A 217 4.08 4.35 -17.18
C TYR A 217 2.92 3.39 -16.95
N SER A 218 2.87 2.25 -17.67
CA SER A 218 1.81 1.26 -17.49
C SER A 218 1.82 0.62 -16.10
N LEU A 219 3.01 0.31 -15.56
CA LEU A 219 3.14 -0.22 -14.20
C LEU A 219 2.78 0.85 -13.16
N PHE A 220 3.19 2.09 -13.41
CA PHE A 220 2.87 3.22 -12.57
C PHE A 220 1.35 3.48 -12.51
N ALA A 221 0.67 3.48 -13.66
CA ALA A 221 -0.78 3.62 -13.75
C ALA A 221 -1.53 2.49 -13.02
N LEU A 222 -0.98 1.27 -13.03
CA LEU A 222 -1.56 0.14 -12.31
C LEU A 222 -1.48 0.34 -10.79
N VAL A 223 -0.37 0.89 -10.27
CA VAL A 223 -0.22 1.25 -8.85
C VAL A 223 -1.18 2.39 -8.48
N MET A 224 -1.33 3.39 -9.34
CA MET A 224 -2.31 4.47 -9.13
C MET A 224 -3.75 3.93 -9.06
N LEU A 225 -4.10 3.01 -9.97
CA LEU A 225 -5.40 2.35 -9.96
C LEU A 225 -5.60 1.56 -8.66
N GLY A 226 -4.58 0.81 -8.21
CA GLY A 226 -4.60 0.13 -6.92
C GLY A 226 -4.89 1.10 -5.77
N ASN A 227 -4.15 2.21 -5.66
CA ASN A 227 -4.39 3.21 -4.61
C ASN A 227 -5.78 3.85 -4.67
N LEU A 228 -6.29 4.12 -5.88
CA LEU A 228 -7.64 4.63 -6.05
C LEU A 228 -8.70 3.62 -5.56
N LEU A 229 -8.56 2.36 -5.97
CA LEU A 229 -9.48 1.29 -5.60
C LEU A 229 -9.42 0.96 -4.10
N TYR A 230 -8.22 0.97 -3.50
CA TYR A 230 -8.04 0.83 -2.05
C TYR A 230 -8.71 1.96 -1.29
N GLY A 231 -8.42 3.22 -1.63
CA GLY A 231 -9.04 4.37 -0.97
C GLY A 231 -10.56 4.38 -1.13
N ALA A 232 -11.07 4.04 -2.31
CA ALA A 232 -12.50 3.87 -2.56
C ALA A 232 -13.09 2.74 -1.73
N SER A 233 -12.40 1.60 -1.60
CA SER A 233 -12.87 0.46 -0.80
C SER A 233 -13.08 0.85 0.67
N VAL A 234 -12.15 1.59 1.25
CA VAL A 234 -12.22 2.02 2.65
C VAL A 234 -13.36 3.02 2.85
N LEU A 235 -13.53 4.00 1.94
CA LEU A 235 -14.59 5.01 2.03
C LEU A 235 -15.99 4.45 1.74
N LEU A 236 -16.07 3.39 0.94
CA LEU A 236 -17.33 2.74 0.62
C LEU A 236 -17.77 1.77 1.71
N LYS A 237 -16.93 1.31 2.63
CA LYS A 237 -17.39 0.44 3.71
C LYS A 237 -18.40 1.17 4.61
N ASN A 238 -19.48 0.50 5.01
CA ASN A 238 -20.41 1.07 5.99
C ASN A 238 -19.79 1.09 7.39
N PRO A 239 -19.99 2.17 8.17
CA PRO A 239 -19.54 2.23 9.57
C PRO A 239 -20.29 1.20 10.44
N GLU A 240 -19.68 0.80 11.56
CA GLU A 240 -20.34 -0.09 12.51
C GLU A 240 -21.62 0.56 13.10
N PRO A 241 -22.64 -0.24 13.47
CA PRO A 241 -23.87 0.28 14.10
C PRO A 241 -23.54 1.15 15.33
N GLY A 242 -23.92 2.44 15.27
CA GLY A 242 -23.67 3.42 16.34
C GLY A 242 -22.44 4.32 16.14
N GLN A 243 -21.63 4.09 15.09
CA GLN A 243 -20.51 4.94 14.73
C GLN A 243 -20.91 5.99 13.68
N SER A 244 -20.48 7.24 13.84
CA SER A 244 -20.66 8.29 12.82
C SER A 244 -19.72 8.04 11.63
N GLU A 245 -20.18 8.33 10.40
CA GLU A 245 -19.35 8.23 9.18
C GLU A 245 -18.04 9.03 9.33
N GLY A 246 -18.07 10.19 10.02
CA GLY A 246 -16.88 11.00 10.24
C GLY A 246 -15.88 10.35 11.20
N ASP A 247 -16.35 9.69 12.25
CA ASP A 247 -15.50 8.98 13.22
C ASP A 247 -14.83 7.75 12.58
N TYR A 248 -15.58 7.03 11.73
CA TYR A 248 -15.04 5.95 10.91
C TYR A 248 -13.91 6.43 10.00
N VAL A 249 -14.13 7.51 9.23
CA VAL A 249 -13.09 8.07 8.35
C VAL A 249 -11.86 8.52 9.14
N LEU A 250 -12.06 9.11 10.33
CA LEU A 250 -10.95 9.47 11.22
C LEU A 250 -10.16 8.25 11.67
N HIS A 251 -10.81 7.15 12.03
CA HIS A 251 -10.14 5.89 12.41
C HIS A 251 -9.24 5.33 11.29
N HIS A 252 -9.62 5.54 10.03
CA HIS A 252 -8.90 5.06 8.85
C HIS A 252 -7.98 6.11 8.19
N LEU A 253 -7.90 7.31 8.79
CA LEU A 253 -7.26 8.47 8.19
C LEU A 253 -5.78 8.26 7.81
N PRO A 254 -4.93 7.59 8.61
CA PRO A 254 -3.55 7.31 8.22
C PRO A 254 -3.49 6.55 6.89
N TRP A 255 -4.22 5.44 6.76
CA TRP A 255 -4.23 4.61 5.55
C TRP A 255 -4.84 5.33 4.35
N LEU A 256 -5.87 6.16 4.57
CA LEU A 256 -6.43 7.02 3.52
C LEU A 256 -5.41 8.05 3.04
N ILE A 257 -4.64 8.68 3.94
CA ILE A 257 -3.54 9.58 3.57
C ILE A 257 -2.43 8.82 2.84
N GLY A 258 -2.04 7.65 3.34
CA GLY A 258 -1.03 6.79 2.74
C GLY A 258 -1.39 6.32 1.32
N SER A 259 -2.69 6.20 1.01
CA SER A 259 -3.16 5.79 -0.31
C SER A 259 -3.58 6.97 -1.20
N LEU A 260 -4.62 7.72 -0.83
CA LEU A 260 -5.14 8.84 -1.63
C LEU A 260 -4.19 10.05 -1.65
N GLY A 261 -3.45 10.29 -0.56
CA GLY A 261 -2.41 11.30 -0.52
C GLY A 261 -1.26 10.96 -1.48
N VAL A 262 -0.79 9.71 -1.47
CA VAL A 262 0.22 9.25 -2.44
C VAL A 262 -0.32 9.30 -3.86
N LEU A 263 -1.58 8.89 -4.10
CA LEU A 263 -2.24 9.01 -5.40
C LEU A 263 -2.23 10.45 -5.91
N SER A 264 -2.48 11.44 -5.05
CA SER A 264 -2.43 12.85 -5.44
C SER A 264 -1.05 13.29 -5.94
N LEU A 265 0.03 12.79 -5.30
CA LEU A 265 1.40 13.02 -5.75
C LEU A 265 1.71 12.25 -7.05
N ASP A 266 1.18 11.04 -7.18
CA ASP A 266 1.35 10.23 -8.39
C ASP A 266 0.64 10.84 -9.61
N VAL A 267 -0.47 11.57 -9.40
CA VAL A 267 -1.11 12.40 -10.43
C VAL A 267 -0.15 13.51 -10.90
N VAL A 268 0.54 14.20 -9.98
CA VAL A 268 1.55 15.21 -10.35
C VAL A 268 2.67 14.59 -11.18
N ILE A 269 3.15 13.40 -10.78
CA ILE A 269 4.16 12.65 -11.54
C ILE A 269 3.60 12.27 -12.94
N SER A 270 2.35 11.85 -13.03
CA SER A 270 1.70 11.54 -14.33
C SER A 270 1.65 12.74 -15.27
N PHE A 271 1.39 13.94 -14.75
CA PHE A 271 1.50 15.17 -15.55
C PHE A 271 2.93 15.39 -16.06
N GLN A 272 3.96 15.13 -15.24
CA GLN A 272 5.35 15.20 -15.69
C GLN A 272 5.65 14.19 -16.81
N PHE A 273 5.13 12.97 -16.73
CA PHE A 273 5.25 11.96 -17.80
C PHE A 273 4.69 12.47 -19.12
N LEU A 274 3.48 13.04 -19.11
CA LEU A 274 2.83 13.56 -20.31
C LEU A 274 3.56 14.79 -20.86
N ALA A 275 3.95 15.72 -20.00
CA ALA A 275 4.62 16.96 -20.40
C ALA A 275 6.00 16.69 -21.03
N TYR A 276 6.83 15.85 -20.41
CA TYR A 276 8.18 15.58 -20.89
C TYR A 276 8.22 14.66 -22.10
N ARG A 277 7.22 13.78 -22.27
CA ARG A 277 7.05 13.02 -23.51
C ARG A 277 6.72 13.94 -24.70
N ARG A 278 5.79 14.89 -24.51
CA ARG A 278 5.40 15.84 -25.55
C ARG A 278 6.54 16.78 -25.94
N GLY A 279 7.35 17.20 -24.96
CA GLY A 279 8.56 18.00 -25.19
C GLY A 279 9.53 17.33 -26.16
N GLN A 280 9.80 16.03 -25.99
CA GLN A 280 10.70 15.26 -26.88
C GLN A 280 10.15 15.10 -28.30
N THR A 281 8.84 14.92 -28.47
CA THR A 281 8.23 14.78 -29.80
C THR A 281 8.33 16.09 -30.58
N GLY A 282 8.03 17.23 -29.92
CA GLY A 282 8.12 18.55 -30.57
C GLY A 282 9.55 18.95 -30.97
N THR A 283 10.56 18.66 -30.14
CA THR A 283 11.96 18.97 -30.53
C THR A 283 12.48 18.06 -31.64
N GLY A 284 11.98 16.83 -31.72
CA GLY A 284 12.29 15.90 -32.81
C GLY A 284 11.71 16.39 -34.14
N GLU A 285 10.43 16.78 -34.15
CA GLU A 285 9.75 17.33 -35.31
C GLU A 285 10.37 18.65 -35.79
N GLU A 286 10.73 19.57 -34.88
CA GLU A 286 11.44 20.81 -35.24
C GLU A 286 12.84 20.53 -35.81
N ARG A 287 13.59 19.60 -35.22
CA ARG A 287 14.91 19.22 -35.71
C ARG A 287 14.84 18.57 -37.08
N ASP A 288 13.88 17.67 -37.29
CA ASP A 288 13.67 17.02 -38.59
C ASP A 288 13.15 18.01 -39.64
N ALA A 289 12.34 19.00 -39.26
CA ALA A 289 11.92 20.09 -40.15
C ALA A 289 13.11 21.00 -40.56
N LEU A 290 14.04 21.28 -39.64
CA LEU A 290 15.23 22.07 -39.94
C LEU A 290 16.25 21.30 -40.80
N LEU A 291 16.39 20.00 -40.60
CA LEU A 291 17.31 19.15 -41.37
C LEU A 291 16.73 18.71 -42.72
N GLY A 292 15.41 18.57 -42.83
CA GLY A 292 14.71 18.27 -44.08
C GLY A 292 14.74 19.41 -45.11
N GLY A 293 15.01 20.65 -44.68
CA GLY A 293 15.15 21.82 -45.55
C GLY A 293 16.51 21.96 -46.25
N GLN A 294 17.52 21.14 -45.92
CA GLN A 294 18.88 21.26 -46.47
C GLN A 294 19.23 20.22 -47.56
N GLY A 295 18.28 19.34 -47.94
CA GLY A 295 18.55 18.21 -48.84
C GLY A 295 18.12 18.37 -50.30
N SER A 296 17.48 19.47 -50.71
CA SER A 296 16.82 19.58 -52.03
C SER A 296 17.41 20.64 -52.97
N GLY A 297 18.73 20.81 -53.00
CA GLY A 297 19.37 21.88 -53.79
C GLY A 297 20.69 21.54 -54.48
N LEU A 298 21.07 20.26 -54.63
CA LEU A 298 22.38 19.91 -55.20
C LEU A 298 22.37 18.92 -56.38
N ASP A 299 21.21 18.63 -56.98
CA ASP A 299 21.14 17.88 -58.24
C ASP A 299 20.23 18.61 -59.24
N SER A 300 20.81 19.56 -59.99
CA SER A 300 20.35 20.00 -61.32
C SER A 300 21.46 20.81 -62.00
#